data_AF-A0A026WLQ7-F1
#
_entry.id   AF-A0A026WLQ7-F1
#
_cell.length_a   1.000
_cell.length_b   1.000
_cell.length_c   1.000
_cell.angle_alpha   90.00
_cell.angle_beta   90.00
_cell.angle_gamma   90.00
#
_symmetry.space_group_name_H-M   'P 1'
#
loop_
_entity.id
_entity.type
_entity.pdbx_description
1 polymer ?
#
loop_
_entity_poly.entity_id
_entity_poly.type
_entity_poly.pdbx_seq_one_letter_code
_entity_poly.pdbx_strand_id
1 'polypeptide(L)'
;YPDLSRRAGKVNNIDKFDAEYFDIPFAEAHQMDPMSRMLLEHAYEAIVDAGVNPNDLRGTNTGVFVGACYSETQDDLFYDKPRVKK
;
A
#
# COMPACT_ATOMS: atom_id res chain seq x y z
N TYR A 1 2.83 -0.92 25.94
CA TYR A 1 2.47 -2.33 25.75
C TYR A 1 3.58 -3.25 26.27
N PRO A 2 3.67 -3.45 27.60
CA PRO A 2 4.66 -4.34 28.22
C PRO A 2 4.52 -5.83 27.84
N ASP A 3 3.42 -6.17 27.19
CA ASP A 3 2.93 -7.50 26.80
C ASP A 3 3.12 -7.82 25.30
N LEU A 4 3.59 -6.86 24.49
CA LEU A 4 3.97 -7.13 23.10
C LEU A 4 5.32 -7.86 23.03
N SER A 5 5.40 -8.85 22.14
CA SER A 5 6.66 -9.51 21.78
C SER A 5 7.71 -8.47 21.38
N ARG A 6 8.94 -8.61 21.89
CA ARG A 6 10.08 -7.76 21.50
C ARG A 6 10.55 -7.97 20.06
N ARG A 7 10.04 -9.00 19.37
CA ARG A 7 10.40 -9.34 17.99
C ARG A 7 9.17 -9.26 17.11
N ALA A 8 9.32 -8.60 15.97
CA ALA A 8 8.32 -8.49 14.92
C ALA A 8 9.01 -8.55 13.55
N GLY A 9 8.33 -9.11 12.55
CA GLY A 9 8.72 -8.96 11.15
C GLY A 9 8.28 -7.58 10.66
N LYS A 10 9.17 -6.87 9.97
CA LYS A 10 8.87 -5.55 9.40
C LYS A 10 9.07 -5.60 7.90
N VAL A 11 8.18 -4.95 7.18
CA VAL A 11 8.36 -4.68 5.75
C VAL A 11 9.23 -3.43 5.63
N ASN A 12 10.27 -3.51 4.80
CA ASN A 12 11.13 -2.37 4.52
C ASN A 12 10.42 -1.40 3.58
N ASN A 13 10.70 -0.10 3.73
CA ASN A 13 10.20 0.94 2.83
C ASN A 13 8.66 0.98 2.68
N ILE A 14 7.94 0.63 3.75
CA ILE A 14 6.46 0.66 3.77
C ILE A 14 5.88 2.06 3.47
N ASP A 15 6.72 3.09 3.54
CA ASP A 15 6.42 4.48 3.29
C ASP A 15 6.49 4.88 1.81
N LYS A 16 7.14 4.07 0.96
CA LYS A 16 7.34 4.36 -0.46
C LYS A 16 6.10 4.01 -1.27
N PHE A 17 5.86 4.81 -2.31
CA PHE A 17 4.79 4.60 -3.27
C PHE A 17 5.03 5.45 -4.51
N ASP A 18 4.89 4.89 -5.70
CA ASP A 18 4.94 5.65 -6.97
C ASP A 18 3.57 6.28 -7.29
N ALA A 19 3.31 7.45 -6.70
CA ALA A 19 2.02 8.12 -6.86
C ALA A 19 1.73 8.57 -8.31
N GLU A 20 2.77 8.98 -9.04
CA GLU A 20 2.63 9.43 -10.44
C GLU A 20 2.22 8.28 -11.34
N TYR A 21 2.79 7.09 -11.12
CA TYR A 21 2.44 5.90 -11.88
C TYR A 21 0.95 5.53 -11.79
N PHE A 22 0.33 5.74 -10.62
CA PHE A 22 -1.09 5.44 -10.39
C PHE A 22 -2.03 6.63 -10.62
N ASP A 23 -1.54 7.75 -11.17
CA ASP A 23 -2.30 8.99 -11.35
C ASP A 23 -2.91 9.53 -10.04
N ILE A 24 -2.23 9.33 -8.91
CA ILE A 24 -2.68 9.78 -7.58
C ILE A 24 -1.94 11.07 -7.19
N PRO A 25 -2.63 12.15 -6.80
CA PRO A 25 -1.98 13.36 -6.31
C PRO A 25 -1.08 13.07 -5.11
N PHE A 26 0.13 13.63 -5.06
CA PHE A 26 1.08 13.38 -3.97
C PHE A 26 0.49 13.62 -2.58
N ALA A 27 -0.32 14.67 -2.42
CA ALA A 27 -0.98 14.99 -1.16
C ALA A 27 -2.02 13.94 -0.72
N GLU A 28 -2.67 13.27 -1.68
CA GLU A 28 -3.59 12.18 -1.42
C GLU A 28 -2.83 10.89 -1.12
N ALA A 29 -1.82 10.55 -1.93
CA ALA A 29 -0.94 9.42 -1.71
C ALA A 29 -0.27 9.45 -0.32
N HIS A 30 0.08 10.64 0.16
CA HIS A 30 0.64 10.82 1.49
C HIS A 30 -0.31 10.48 2.65
N GLN A 31 -1.61 10.63 2.40
CA GLN A 31 -2.67 10.32 3.36
C GLN A 31 -3.19 8.88 3.23
N MET A 32 -2.86 8.20 2.14
CA MET A 32 -3.24 6.81 1.93
C MET A 32 -2.54 5.90 2.95
N ASP A 33 -3.33 4.95 3.45
CA ASP A 33 -2.85 3.87 4.27
C ASP A 33 -1.70 3.11 3.55
N PRO A 34 -0.57 2.86 4.21
CA PRO A 34 0.56 2.18 3.59
C PRO A 34 0.22 0.80 3.00
N MET A 35 -0.68 0.02 3.64
CA MET A 35 -1.06 -1.28 3.09
C MET A 35 -1.86 -1.15 1.79
N SER A 36 -2.68 -0.10 1.67
CA SER A 36 -3.41 0.19 0.43
C SER A 36 -2.47 0.60 -0.71
N ARG A 37 -1.38 1.32 -0.41
CA ARG A 37 -0.34 1.68 -1.39
C ARG A 37 0.44 0.46 -1.88
N MET A 38 0.88 -0.40 -0.95
CA MET A 38 1.53 -1.67 -1.28
C MET A 38 0.62 -2.60 -2.10
N LEU A 39 -0.68 -2.63 -1.79
CA LEU A 39 -1.64 -3.43 -2.53
C LEU A 39 -1.68 -3.03 -4.02
N LEU A 40 -1.66 -1.73 -4.32
CA LEU A 40 -1.67 -1.24 -5.70
C LEU A 40 -0.41 -1.67 -6.46
N GLU A 41 0.76 -1.50 -5.87
CA GLU A 41 2.05 -1.89 -6.47
C GLU A 41 2.11 -3.40 -6.70
N HIS A 42 1.80 -4.21 -5.68
CA HIS A 42 1.88 -5.66 -5.81
C HIS A 42 0.81 -6.25 -6.73
N ALA A 43 -0.39 -5.66 -6.78
CA ALA A 43 -1.39 -6.06 -7.76
C ALA A 43 -0.89 -5.81 -9.18
N TYR A 44 -0.28 -4.64 -9.42
CA TYR A 44 0.34 -4.33 -10.70
C TYR A 44 1.48 -5.29 -11.06
N GLU A 45 2.41 -5.53 -10.13
CA GLU A 45 3.52 -6.46 -10.31
C GLU A 45 3.03 -7.87 -10.65
N ALA A 46 2.00 -8.37 -9.95
CA ALA A 46 1.43 -9.68 -10.20
C ALA A 46 0.79 -9.79 -11.60
N ILE A 47 0.14 -8.73 -12.08
CA ILE A 47 -0.43 -8.69 -13.43
C ILE A 47 0.69 -8.77 -14.49
N VAL A 48 1.76 -7.99 -14.30
CA VAL A 48 2.92 -7.97 -15.21
C VAL A 48 3.68 -9.30 -15.17
N ASP A 49 3.89 -9.87 -13.99
CA ASP A 49 4.52 -11.18 -13.79
C ASP A 49 3.74 -12.30 -14.50
N ALA A 50 2.41 -12.22 -14.50
CA ALA A 50 1.54 -13.12 -15.27
C ALA A 50 1.62 -12.92 -16.80
N GLY A 51 2.39 -11.94 -17.28
CA GLY A 51 2.50 -11.59 -18.70
C GLY A 51 1.24 -10.92 -19.27
N VAL A 52 0.36 -10.42 -18.40
CA VAL A 52 -0.87 -9.73 -18.80
C VAL A 52 -0.57 -8.24 -18.93
N ASN A 53 -1.00 -7.63 -20.04
CA ASN A 53 -0.97 -6.18 -20.15
C ASN A 53 -2.09 -5.59 -19.27
N PRO A 54 -1.79 -4.74 -18.28
CA PRO A 54 -2.78 -4.17 -17.37
C PRO A 54 -3.91 -3.41 -18.10
N ASN A 55 -3.62 -2.81 -19.25
CA ASN A 55 -4.63 -2.12 -20.05
C ASN A 55 -5.70 -3.06 -20.62
N ASP A 56 -5.36 -4.33 -20.83
CA ASP A 56 -6.27 -5.33 -21.37
C ASP A 56 -7.32 -5.78 -20.34
N LEU A 57 -7.09 -5.51 -19.04
CA LEU A 57 -8.07 -5.79 -17.99
C LEU A 57 -9.23 -4.78 -18.00
N ARG A 58 -9.06 -3.61 -18.60
CA ARG A 58 -10.08 -2.55 -18.61
C ARG A 58 -11.32 -3.02 -19.36
N GLY A 59 -12.47 -3.00 -18.68
CA GLY A 59 -13.76 -3.43 -19.25
C GLY A 59 -13.97 -4.94 -19.29
N THR A 60 -13.04 -5.72 -18.74
CA THR A 60 -13.22 -7.17 -18.55
C THR A 60 -13.98 -7.47 -17.27
N ASN A 61 -14.45 -8.71 -17.12
CA ASN A 61 -15.08 -9.18 -15.89
C ASN A 61 -14.03 -9.70 -14.88
N THR A 62 -13.01 -8.90 -14.59
CA THR A 62 -11.94 -9.24 -13.64
C THR A 62 -12.39 -8.90 -12.22
N GLY A 63 -12.45 -9.90 -11.34
CA GLY A 63 -12.75 -9.70 -9.92
C GLY A 63 -11.48 -9.41 -9.11
N VAL A 64 -11.60 -8.55 -8.09
CA VAL A 64 -10.52 -8.25 -7.13
C VAL A 64 -11.00 -8.62 -5.73
N PHE A 65 -10.26 -9.50 -5.05
CA PHE A 65 -10.56 -9.96 -3.70
C PHE A 65 -9.36 -9.69 -2.81
N VAL A 66 -9.55 -8.93 -1.74
CA VAL A 66 -8.48 -8.46 -0.85
C VAL A 66 -8.78 -8.87 0.57
N GLY A 67 -7.86 -9.61 1.19
CA GLY A 67 -7.88 -9.82 2.64
C GLY A 67 -7.35 -8.58 3.34
N ALA A 68 -8.24 -7.84 4.02
CA ALA A 68 -7.86 -6.67 4.80
C ALA A 68 -8.30 -6.84 6.26
N CYS A 69 -7.45 -6.41 7.17
CA CYS A 69 -7.77 -6.24 8.59
C CYS A 69 -7.58 -4.77 8.95
N TYR A 70 -8.13 -4.34 10.09
CA TYR A 70 -7.98 -2.99 10.60
C TYR A 70 -6.50 -2.58 10.60
N SER A 71 -6.22 -1.45 9.94
CA SER A 71 -4.89 -0.86 9.88
C SER A 71 -4.57 -0.20 11.22
N GLU A 72 -3.87 -0.91 12.11
CA GLU A 72 -3.17 -0.26 13.22
C GLU A 72 -1.93 0.52 12.73
N THR A 73 -1.57 0.40 11.45
CA THR A 73 -0.46 1.16 10.84
C THR A 73 -0.73 2.67 10.75
N GLN A 74 -2.00 3.10 10.85
CA GLN A 74 -2.34 4.52 10.95
C GLN A 74 -2.16 5.07 12.38
N ASP A 75 -2.15 4.21 13.40
CA ASP A 75 -1.72 4.58 14.74
C ASP A 75 -0.19 4.58 14.81
N ASP A 76 0.38 5.49 15.61
CA ASP A 76 1.81 5.83 15.67
C ASP A 76 2.72 4.69 16.21
N LEU A 77 2.26 3.44 16.16
CA LEU A 77 2.91 2.25 16.70
C LEU A 77 4.00 1.67 15.78
N PHE A 78 3.85 1.82 14.46
CA PHE A 78 4.75 1.17 13.49
C PHE A 78 5.27 2.09 12.38
N TYR A 79 4.73 3.31 12.27
CA TYR A 79 5.05 4.24 11.21
C TYR A 79 5.30 5.65 11.78
N ASP A 80 6.50 6.19 11.53
CA ASP A 80 6.75 7.61 11.77
C ASP A 80 6.04 8.40 10.68
N LYS A 81 4.90 9.01 11.02
CA LYS A 81 4.20 9.90 10.09
C LYS A 81 5.16 11.03 9.66
N PRO A 82 5.41 11.21 8.36
CA PRO A 82 6.13 12.39 7.87
C PRO A 82 5.45 13.66 8.38
N ARG A 83 6.23 14.51 9.06
CA ARG A 83 5.72 15.75 9.65
C ARG A 83 5.36 16.72 8.54
N VAL A 84 4.07 16.93 8.32
CA VAL A 84 3.60 18.05 7.49
C VAL A 84 3.95 19.35 8.22
N LYS A 85 4.87 20.14 7.66
CA LYS A 85 5.04 21.52 8.09
C LYS A 85 3.79 22.29 7.66
N LYS A 86 3.09 22.86 8.63
CA LYS A 86 2.02 23.85 8.40
C LYS A 86 2.55 25.05 7.62
#